data_AF-A0A0C3KGT1-F1
#
_entry.id   AF-A0A0C3KGT1-F1
#
_cell.length_a   1.000
_cell.length_b   1.000
_cell.length_c   1.000
_cell.angle_alpha   90.00
_cell.angle_beta   90.00
_cell.angle_gamma   90.00
#
_symmetry.space_group_name_H-M   'P 1'
#
loop_
_entity.id
_entity.type
_entity.pdbx_description
1 polymer ?
#
loop_
_entity_poly.entity_id
_entity_poly.type
_entity_poly.pdbx_seq_one_letter_code
_entity_poly.pdbx_strand_id
1 'polypeptide(L)'
;IQRLFREVHIWSKLRHENIVPLLGISTEFDSTLSIISEWMPLGNANTYVQNTENDPRPLVSRMGLEDVASGLDYIHSHELGPVVHGDLKGLNVLVSSNRRALLSDFGLSTLHVCTFSMTVEGIRGGSYHWMAPELLNDCPPSVASDVWSFGMTTLELFTRAVPFRDCASPANVFGKLMNGKLPPRPTQESTKFRLSDAWWEICMACWRSDPSSRPTMKDITENVKAAIVCTQPFGQIICVLTALLQSQAGPALMPPEAPASKVAKSHLIPR
;
A
#
# COMPACT_ATOMS: atom_id res chain seq x y z
N ILE A 1 -14.02 -25.42 -7.53
CA ILE A 1 -13.56 -25.50 -8.94
C ILE A 1 -13.79 -24.18 -9.70
N GLN A 2 -15.02 -23.68 -9.88
CA GLN A 2 -15.29 -22.39 -10.58
C GLN A 2 -14.51 -21.20 -9.98
N ARG A 3 -14.37 -21.15 -8.64
CA ARG A 3 -13.54 -20.18 -7.90
C ARG A 3 -12.09 -20.14 -8.38
N LEU A 4 -11.45 -21.32 -8.41
CA LEU A 4 -10.04 -21.48 -8.75
C LEU A 4 -9.77 -21.13 -10.22
N PHE A 5 -10.71 -21.44 -11.13
CA PHE A 5 -10.57 -21.07 -12.53
C PHE A 5 -10.65 -19.56 -12.75
N ARG A 6 -11.49 -18.82 -12.01
CA ARG A 6 -11.52 -17.34 -12.09
C ARG A 6 -10.20 -16.74 -11.60
N GLU A 7 -9.67 -17.25 -10.50
CA GLU A 7 -8.39 -16.82 -9.91
C GLU A 7 -7.23 -17.07 -10.87
N VAL A 8 -7.09 -18.31 -11.35
CA VAL A 8 -6.11 -18.69 -12.37
C VAL A 8 -6.28 -17.87 -13.63
N HIS A 9 -7.51 -17.58 -14.06
CA HIS A 9 -7.75 -16.76 -15.24
C HIS A 9 -7.27 -15.31 -15.06
N ILE A 10 -7.55 -14.67 -13.92
CA ILE A 10 -7.04 -13.32 -13.64
C ILE A 10 -5.52 -13.35 -13.53
N TRP A 11 -4.96 -14.24 -12.70
CA TRP A 11 -3.52 -14.39 -12.51
C TRP A 11 -2.80 -14.68 -13.83
N SER A 12 -3.36 -15.51 -14.71
CA SER A 12 -2.78 -15.81 -16.02
C SER A 12 -2.57 -14.59 -16.90
N LYS A 13 -3.28 -13.48 -16.65
CA LYS A 13 -3.16 -12.22 -17.38
C LYS A 13 -2.24 -11.20 -16.71
N LEU A 14 -1.87 -11.41 -15.45
CA LEU A 14 -0.97 -10.51 -14.74
C LEU A 14 0.47 -10.77 -15.13
N ARG A 15 1.17 -9.72 -15.55
CA ARG A 15 2.59 -9.73 -15.93
C ARG A 15 3.27 -8.49 -15.38
N HIS A 16 3.96 -8.64 -14.26
CA HIS A 16 4.66 -7.55 -13.58
C HIS A 16 5.77 -8.11 -12.68
N GLU A 17 6.85 -7.37 -12.48
CA GLU A 17 8.02 -7.82 -11.71
C GLU A 17 7.73 -8.06 -10.21
N ASN A 18 6.66 -7.44 -9.70
CA ASN A 18 6.21 -7.58 -8.32
C ASN A 18 4.96 -8.46 -8.16
N ILE A 19 4.67 -9.32 -9.15
CA ILE A 19 3.60 -10.33 -9.08
C ILE A 19 4.24 -11.70 -9.29
N VAL A 20 3.94 -12.66 -8.41
CA VAL A 20 4.50 -14.02 -8.54
C VAL A 20 4.09 -14.62 -9.90
N PRO A 21 5.03 -15.15 -10.71
CA PRO A 21 4.68 -15.75 -11.99
C PRO A 21 3.85 -17.03 -11.85
N LEU A 22 2.71 -17.07 -12.54
CA LEU A 22 1.93 -18.29 -12.74
C LEU A 22 2.57 -19.13 -13.86
N LEU A 23 3.03 -20.33 -13.54
CA LEU A 23 3.58 -21.27 -14.52
C LEU A 23 2.48 -22.13 -15.15
N GLY A 24 1.43 -22.45 -14.39
CA GLY A 24 0.30 -23.21 -14.92
C GLY A 24 -0.59 -23.83 -13.85
N ILE A 25 -1.37 -24.82 -14.26
CA ILE A 25 -2.20 -25.65 -13.40
C ILE A 25 -1.90 -27.12 -13.68
N SER A 26 -2.02 -27.98 -12.67
CA SER A 26 -1.88 -29.43 -12.82
C SER A 26 -2.96 -30.16 -12.02
N THR A 27 -3.37 -31.32 -12.52
CA THR A 27 -4.26 -32.25 -11.80
C THR A 27 -3.53 -33.53 -11.39
N GLU A 28 -2.21 -33.60 -11.63
CA GLU A 28 -1.40 -34.80 -11.39
C GLU A 28 -1.13 -35.03 -9.89
N PHE A 29 -1.20 -33.96 -9.08
CA PHE A 29 -0.98 -34.03 -7.64
C PHE A 29 -2.28 -34.39 -6.91
N ASP A 30 -2.30 -35.58 -6.30
CA ASP A 30 -3.38 -36.08 -5.43
C ASP A 30 -4.80 -36.03 -6.05
N SER A 31 -4.92 -36.08 -7.37
CA SER A 31 -6.20 -35.86 -8.09
C SER A 31 -6.88 -34.52 -7.75
N THR A 32 -6.11 -33.53 -7.33
CA THR A 32 -6.57 -32.18 -7.00
C THR A 32 -6.07 -31.17 -8.03
N LEU A 33 -6.86 -30.13 -8.29
CA LEU A 33 -6.44 -29.03 -9.15
C LEU A 33 -5.45 -28.15 -8.37
N SER A 34 -4.19 -28.19 -8.78
CA SER A 34 -3.05 -27.49 -8.18
C SER A 34 -2.62 -26.31 -9.05
N ILE A 35 -2.35 -25.16 -8.44
CA ILE A 35 -1.74 -24.01 -9.10
C ILE A 35 -0.21 -24.12 -8.99
N ILE A 36 0.50 -23.92 -10.09
CA ILE A 36 1.96 -23.97 -10.15
C ILE A 36 2.50 -22.57 -10.39
N SER A 37 3.37 -22.10 -9.50
CA SER A 37 4.07 -20.81 -9.62
C SER A 37 5.57 -20.98 -9.48
N GLU A 38 6.32 -19.93 -9.81
CA GLU A 38 7.76 -19.90 -9.52
C GLU A 38 8.03 -19.95 -8.02
N TRP A 39 9.03 -20.73 -7.61
CA TRP A 39 9.41 -20.88 -6.20
C TRP A 39 10.26 -19.71 -5.71
N MET A 40 9.85 -19.12 -4.58
CA MET A 40 10.57 -18.00 -3.95
C MET A 40 11.39 -18.53 -2.76
N PRO A 41 12.72 -18.68 -2.89
CA PRO A 41 13.54 -19.41 -1.91
C PRO A 41 13.70 -18.69 -0.56
N LEU A 42 13.43 -17.38 -0.51
CA LEU A 42 13.50 -16.59 0.72
C LEU A 42 12.15 -16.55 1.47
N GLY A 43 11.15 -17.32 1.00
CA GLY A 43 9.85 -17.45 1.64
C GLY A 43 9.01 -16.18 1.56
N ASN A 44 8.18 -15.96 2.58
CA ASN A 44 7.31 -14.78 2.67
C ASN A 44 7.94 -13.66 3.52
N ALA A 45 7.48 -12.43 3.31
CA ALA A 45 8.01 -11.23 3.95
C ALA A 45 7.89 -11.28 5.49
N ASN A 46 6.81 -11.87 6.02
CA ASN A 46 6.64 -12.03 7.47
C ASN A 46 7.78 -12.90 8.06
N THR A 47 7.97 -14.11 7.56
CA THR A 47 9.05 -15.01 8.01
C THR A 47 10.44 -14.43 7.73
N TYR A 48 10.61 -13.76 6.59
CA TYR A 48 11.86 -13.13 6.21
C TYR A 48 12.31 -12.07 7.22
N VAL A 49 11.42 -11.18 7.68
CA VAL A 49 11.79 -10.12 8.64
C VAL A 49 12.03 -10.63 10.06
N GLN A 50 11.50 -11.82 10.40
CA GLN A 50 11.75 -12.46 11.69
C GLN A 50 13.14 -13.10 11.76
N ASN A 51 13.65 -13.62 10.64
CA ASN A 51 14.96 -14.25 10.59
C ASN A 51 16.07 -13.22 10.90
N THR A 52 16.82 -13.44 11.98
CA THR A 52 17.89 -12.56 12.44
C THR A 52 19.13 -12.58 11.55
N GLU A 53 19.30 -13.63 10.74
CA GLU A 53 20.39 -13.73 9.75
C GLU A 53 20.13 -12.86 8.52
N ASN A 54 18.85 -12.52 8.27
CA ASN A 54 18.47 -11.65 7.18
C ASN A 54 18.62 -10.18 7.56
N ASP A 55 19.23 -9.40 6.66
CA ASP A 55 19.06 -7.96 6.67
C ASP A 55 17.62 -7.62 6.24
N PRO A 56 16.81 -7.00 7.11
CA PRO A 56 15.44 -6.62 6.77
C PRO A 56 15.36 -5.34 5.94
N ARG A 57 16.43 -4.54 5.85
CA ARG A 57 16.45 -3.23 5.16
C ARG A 57 16.01 -3.31 3.69
N PRO A 58 16.42 -4.32 2.89
CA PRO A 58 15.92 -4.47 1.53
C PRO A 58 14.39 -4.48 1.45
N LEU A 59 13.71 -5.17 2.39
CA LEU A 59 12.25 -5.23 2.38
C LEU A 59 11.58 -3.97 2.92
N VAL A 60 12.13 -3.33 3.96
CA VAL A 60 11.42 -2.24 4.64
C VAL A 60 11.76 -0.82 4.18
N SER A 61 12.91 -0.60 3.53
CA SER A 61 13.41 0.77 3.36
C SER A 61 13.97 1.09 1.97
N ARG A 62 13.98 0.14 1.03
CA ARG A 62 14.57 0.45 -0.28
C ARG A 62 13.95 -0.27 -1.47
N MET A 63 13.44 -1.49 -1.31
CA MET A 63 12.93 -2.26 -2.46
C MET A 63 11.63 -2.98 -2.14
N GLY A 64 11.48 -3.63 -0.98
CA GLY A 64 10.29 -4.47 -0.72
C GLY A 64 8.95 -3.74 -0.61
N LEU A 65 8.84 -2.65 0.17
CA LEU A 65 7.54 -1.94 0.27
C LEU A 65 7.22 -1.11 -0.98
N GLU A 66 8.25 -0.65 -1.70
CA GLU A 66 8.07 -0.05 -3.03
C GLU A 66 7.56 -1.09 -4.03
N ASP A 67 8.15 -2.29 -4.00
CA ASP A 67 7.74 -3.44 -4.80
C ASP A 67 6.28 -3.84 -4.53
N VAL A 68 5.88 -3.92 -3.25
CA VAL A 68 4.49 -4.21 -2.85
C VAL A 68 3.56 -3.11 -3.38
N ALA A 69 3.94 -1.83 -3.21
CA ALA A 69 3.13 -0.71 -3.69
C ALA A 69 2.99 -0.72 -5.23
N SER A 70 4.08 -1.00 -5.94
CA SER A 70 4.14 -1.12 -7.40
C SER A 70 3.28 -2.29 -7.91
N GLY A 71 3.37 -3.45 -7.27
CA GLY A 71 2.53 -4.61 -7.59
C GLY A 71 1.04 -4.33 -7.37
N LEU A 72 0.68 -3.63 -6.29
CA LEU A 72 -0.70 -3.23 -6.01
C LEU A 72 -1.21 -2.19 -7.02
N ASP A 73 -0.41 -1.17 -7.34
CA ASP A 73 -0.74 -0.17 -8.35
C ASP A 73 -1.01 -0.83 -9.71
N TYR A 74 -0.16 -1.78 -10.10
CA TYR A 74 -0.35 -2.56 -11.32
C TYR A 74 -1.69 -3.31 -11.36
N ILE A 75 -2.06 -4.04 -10.30
CA ILE A 75 -3.33 -4.80 -10.30
C ILE A 75 -4.54 -3.87 -10.18
N HIS A 76 -4.43 -2.74 -9.46
CA HIS A 76 -5.50 -1.75 -9.34
C HIS A 76 -5.76 -0.99 -10.64
N SER A 77 -4.73 -0.82 -11.47
CA SER A 77 -4.79 -0.10 -12.76
C SER A 77 -4.84 -1.03 -13.98
N HIS A 78 -5.07 -2.32 -13.79
CA HIS A 78 -5.06 -3.29 -14.88
C HIS A 78 -6.06 -2.94 -16.00
N GLU A 79 -5.60 -2.99 -17.25
CA GLU A 79 -6.37 -2.69 -18.47
C GLU A 79 -7.73 -3.40 -18.62
N LEU A 80 -7.92 -4.59 -18.01
CA LEU A 80 -9.19 -5.32 -18.07
C LEU A 80 -10.16 -4.95 -16.95
N GLY A 81 -9.78 -4.01 -16.09
CA GLY A 81 -10.50 -3.57 -14.91
C GLY A 81 -9.66 -3.77 -13.63
N PRO A 82 -9.90 -2.95 -12.59
CA PRO A 82 -9.19 -3.07 -11.32
C PRO A 82 -9.34 -4.47 -10.70
N VAL A 83 -8.21 -5.06 -10.33
CA VAL A 83 -8.14 -6.32 -9.58
C VAL A 83 -7.85 -6.00 -8.12
N VAL A 84 -8.75 -6.45 -7.23
CA VAL A 84 -8.59 -6.29 -5.77
C VAL A 84 -7.84 -7.51 -5.21
N HIS A 85 -6.79 -7.28 -4.44
CA HIS A 85 -6.03 -8.32 -3.75
C HIS A 85 -6.91 -8.95 -2.64
N GLY A 86 -7.32 -8.12 -1.67
CA GLY A 86 -8.28 -8.37 -0.61
C GLY A 86 -7.87 -9.32 0.53
N ASP A 87 -6.65 -9.87 0.50
CA ASP A 87 -5.99 -10.50 1.66
C ASP A 87 -4.51 -10.09 1.79
N LEU A 88 -4.19 -8.80 1.70
CA LEU A 88 -2.78 -8.36 1.74
C LEU A 88 -2.23 -8.41 3.18
N LYS A 89 -1.13 -9.14 3.36
CA LYS A 89 -0.37 -9.30 4.62
C LYS A 89 1.03 -9.82 4.31
N GLY A 90 1.96 -9.74 5.26
CA GLY A 90 3.34 -10.19 5.06
C GLY A 90 3.47 -11.67 4.69
N LEU A 91 2.47 -12.51 4.97
CA LEU A 91 2.43 -13.92 4.53
C LEU A 91 2.16 -14.08 3.03
N ASN A 92 1.46 -13.13 2.40
CA ASN A 92 1.05 -13.15 0.99
C ASN A 92 1.97 -12.26 0.13
N VAL A 93 3.15 -11.93 0.66
CA VAL A 93 4.22 -11.22 -0.04
C VAL A 93 5.43 -12.13 -0.04
N LEU A 94 5.79 -12.69 -1.20
CA LEU A 94 6.95 -13.54 -1.34
C LEU A 94 8.21 -12.74 -1.63
N VAL A 95 9.36 -13.30 -1.27
CA VAL A 95 10.68 -12.67 -1.41
C VAL A 95 11.51 -13.46 -2.40
N SER A 96 11.82 -12.85 -3.54
CA SER A 96 12.68 -13.45 -4.57
C SER A 96 14.13 -13.57 -4.11
N SER A 97 14.93 -14.36 -4.82
CA SER A 97 16.39 -14.47 -4.61
C SER A 97 17.11 -13.11 -4.68
N ASN A 98 16.60 -12.18 -5.49
CA ASN A 98 17.10 -10.80 -5.61
C ASN A 98 16.57 -9.86 -4.52
N ARG A 99 15.89 -10.40 -3.49
CA ARG A 99 15.27 -9.65 -2.38
C ARG A 99 14.24 -8.62 -2.82
N ARG A 100 13.62 -8.83 -3.98
CA ARG A 100 12.41 -8.11 -4.42
C ARG A 100 11.17 -8.73 -3.79
N ALA A 101 10.18 -7.92 -3.48
CA ALA A 101 8.88 -8.39 -3.00
C ALA A 101 7.92 -8.66 -4.16
N LEU A 102 7.17 -9.75 -4.07
CA LEU A 102 6.20 -10.16 -5.07
C LEU A 102 4.88 -10.51 -4.38
N LEU A 103 3.75 -10.01 -4.88
CA LEU A 103 2.43 -10.35 -4.37
C LEU A 103 2.04 -11.79 -4.78
N SER A 104 1.49 -12.53 -3.83
CA SER A 104 0.86 -13.84 -4.02
C SER A 104 -0.57 -13.85 -3.49
N ASP A 105 -1.33 -14.91 -3.77
CA ASP A 105 -2.63 -15.17 -3.14
C ASP A 105 -3.68 -14.04 -3.27
N PHE A 106 -3.60 -13.28 -4.37
CA PHE A 106 -4.56 -12.24 -4.72
C PHE A 106 -5.82 -12.82 -5.35
N GLY A 107 -6.99 -12.22 -5.08
CA GLY A 107 -8.26 -12.62 -5.69
C GLY A 107 -9.09 -13.64 -4.88
N LEU A 108 -8.67 -13.97 -3.65
CA LEU A 108 -9.45 -14.80 -2.71
C LEU A 108 -10.67 -14.07 -2.11
N SER A 109 -10.81 -12.77 -2.36
CA SER A 109 -11.61 -11.84 -1.57
C SER A 109 -13.06 -11.63 -2.05
N THR A 110 -13.38 -11.86 -3.33
CA THR A 110 -14.72 -11.55 -3.88
C THR A 110 -15.87 -12.38 -3.27
N LEU A 111 -15.58 -13.45 -2.51
CA LEU A 111 -16.62 -14.32 -1.95
C LEU A 111 -16.55 -14.54 -0.43
N HIS A 112 -15.61 -13.91 0.29
CA HIS A 112 -15.72 -13.86 1.76
C HIS A 112 -16.96 -13.07 2.22
N VAL A 113 -17.51 -12.22 1.34
CA VAL A 113 -18.72 -11.41 1.55
C VAL A 113 -19.99 -12.26 1.62
N CYS A 114 -20.04 -13.44 0.97
CA CYS A 114 -21.25 -14.26 0.95
C CYS A 114 -21.35 -15.26 2.11
N THR A 115 -20.35 -15.29 3.00
CA THR A 115 -20.36 -16.18 4.18
C THR A 115 -19.99 -15.38 5.43
N PHE A 116 -20.71 -14.30 5.70
CA PHE A 116 -20.84 -13.81 7.08
C PHE A 116 -21.75 -14.77 7.88
N SER A 117 -21.37 -16.05 7.90
CA SER A 117 -21.78 -16.92 8.97
C SER A 117 -20.88 -16.54 10.14
N MET A 118 -21.46 -16.04 11.22
CA MET A 118 -20.80 -15.91 12.52
C MET A 118 -20.38 -17.28 13.10
N THR A 119 -20.23 -18.31 12.28
CA THR A 119 -19.52 -19.51 12.65
C THR A 119 -18.02 -19.18 12.61
N VAL A 120 -17.37 -19.51 13.71
CA VAL A 120 -15.94 -19.38 14.02
C VAL A 120 -15.01 -19.89 12.89
N GLU A 121 -15.55 -20.57 11.87
CA GLU A 121 -14.84 -21.11 10.73
C GLU A 121 -14.62 -20.13 9.57
N GLY A 122 -15.47 -19.10 9.38
CA GLY A 122 -15.24 -18.04 8.38
C GLY A 122 -14.10 -17.07 8.75
N ILE A 123 -13.74 -17.05 10.04
CA ILE A 123 -12.65 -16.28 10.65
C ILE A 123 -11.33 -17.08 10.67
N ARG A 124 -11.27 -18.29 10.07
CA ARG A 124 -10.08 -19.16 10.09
C ARG A 124 -8.84 -18.62 9.35
N GLY A 125 -8.94 -17.50 8.64
CA GLY A 125 -7.78 -16.91 7.94
C GLY A 125 -6.82 -16.07 8.81
N GLY A 126 -7.22 -15.66 10.02
CA GLY A 126 -6.37 -14.84 10.90
C GLY A 126 -6.02 -13.43 10.39
N SER A 127 -6.53 -13.01 9.22
CA SER A 127 -6.19 -11.73 8.57
C SER A 127 -6.92 -10.49 9.10
N TYR A 128 -7.73 -10.61 10.15
CA TYR A 128 -8.57 -9.51 10.64
C TYR A 128 -7.78 -8.28 11.10
N HIS A 129 -6.50 -8.46 11.46
CA HIS A 129 -5.60 -7.36 11.83
C HIS A 129 -5.24 -6.43 10.66
N TRP A 130 -5.35 -6.89 9.42
CA TRP A 130 -5.11 -6.09 8.21
C TRP A 130 -6.40 -5.60 7.56
N MET A 131 -7.56 -6.10 8.02
CA MET A 131 -8.84 -5.85 7.38
C MET A 131 -9.32 -4.40 7.59
N ALA A 132 -9.81 -3.78 6.54
CA ALA A 132 -10.38 -2.43 6.60
C ALA A 132 -11.74 -2.43 7.33
N PRO A 133 -12.06 -1.37 8.10
CA PRO A 133 -13.25 -1.34 8.96
C PRO A 133 -14.56 -1.42 8.17
N GLU A 134 -14.62 -0.89 6.94
CA GLU A 134 -15.81 -0.95 6.10
C GLU A 134 -16.20 -2.39 5.71
N LEU A 135 -15.24 -3.32 5.67
CA LEU A 135 -15.50 -4.73 5.36
C LEU A 135 -16.28 -5.45 6.48
N LEU A 136 -16.40 -4.83 7.66
CA LEU A 136 -17.25 -5.33 8.74
C LEU A 136 -18.74 -5.09 8.50
N ASN A 137 -19.08 -4.15 7.61
CA ASN A 137 -20.46 -3.83 7.26
C ASN A 137 -20.91 -4.56 5.98
N ASP A 138 -20.41 -5.79 5.77
CA ASP A 138 -20.66 -6.62 4.58
C ASP A 138 -20.34 -5.92 3.23
N CYS A 139 -19.51 -4.88 3.25
CA CYS A 139 -19.03 -4.24 2.03
C CYS A 139 -18.03 -5.16 1.32
N PRO A 140 -18.10 -5.29 -0.01
CA PRO A 140 -17.14 -6.11 -0.72
C PRO A 140 -15.73 -5.48 -0.67
N PRO A 141 -14.69 -6.32 -0.69
CA PRO A 141 -13.31 -5.87 -0.87
C PRO A 141 -13.17 -4.94 -2.07
N SER A 142 -12.42 -3.87 -1.87
CA SER A 142 -12.20 -2.80 -2.84
C SER A 142 -10.73 -2.41 -2.92
N VAL A 143 -10.35 -1.66 -3.94
CA VAL A 143 -9.01 -1.05 -4.05
C VAL A 143 -8.66 -0.22 -2.81
N ALA A 144 -9.64 0.47 -2.22
CA ALA A 144 -9.45 1.25 -1.00
C ALA A 144 -9.20 0.37 0.23
N SER A 145 -9.79 -0.83 0.29
CA SER A 145 -9.51 -1.78 1.37
C SER A 145 -8.12 -2.43 1.25
N ASP A 146 -7.60 -2.56 0.04
CA ASP A 146 -6.20 -2.97 -0.18
C ASP A 146 -5.24 -1.88 0.29
N VAL A 147 -5.54 -0.61 0.05
CA VAL A 147 -4.75 0.53 0.56
C VAL A 147 -4.66 0.49 2.09
N TRP A 148 -5.77 0.23 2.78
CA TRP A 148 -5.76 0.06 4.23
C TRP A 148 -4.86 -1.11 4.66
N SER A 149 -5.01 -2.26 3.98
CA SER A 149 -4.23 -3.46 4.24
C SER A 149 -2.74 -3.22 4.01
N PHE A 150 -2.37 -2.42 3.00
CA PHE A 150 -0.99 -2.01 2.73
C PHE A 150 -0.37 -1.25 3.91
N GLY A 151 -1.11 -0.31 4.52
CA GLY A 151 -0.65 0.37 5.72
C GLY A 151 -0.43 -0.60 6.89
N MET A 152 -1.33 -1.56 7.08
CA MET A 152 -1.21 -2.58 8.13
C MET A 152 -0.03 -3.54 7.88
N THR A 153 0.18 -3.97 6.62
CA THR A 153 1.33 -4.79 6.22
C THR A 153 2.63 -4.01 6.37
N THR A 154 2.64 -2.72 6.06
CA THR A 154 3.78 -1.85 6.28
C THR A 154 4.16 -1.81 7.75
N LEU A 155 3.20 -1.56 8.64
CA LEU A 155 3.41 -1.58 10.08
C LEU A 155 3.91 -2.94 10.57
N GLU A 156 3.34 -4.03 10.05
CA GLU A 156 3.75 -5.40 10.35
C GLU A 156 5.23 -5.63 10.05
N LEU A 157 5.69 -5.27 8.85
CA LEU A 157 7.07 -5.52 8.42
C LEU A 157 8.10 -4.64 9.16
N PHE A 158 7.71 -3.41 9.53
CA PHE A 158 8.56 -2.54 10.35
C PHE A 158 8.68 -3.01 11.79
N THR A 159 7.57 -3.44 12.41
CA THR A 159 7.54 -3.86 13.82
C THR A 159 7.87 -5.33 14.02
N ARG A 160 7.82 -6.14 12.95
CA ARG A 160 7.92 -7.61 12.99
C ARG A 160 6.86 -8.20 13.92
N ALA A 161 5.70 -7.58 13.98
CA ALA A 161 4.59 -7.99 14.83
C ALA A 161 3.28 -7.78 14.08
N VAL A 162 2.30 -8.60 14.39
CA VAL A 162 0.94 -8.40 13.87
C VAL A 162 0.41 -7.02 14.32
N PRO A 163 -0.28 -6.26 13.45
CA PRO A 163 -0.95 -5.03 13.86
C PRO A 163 -1.92 -5.30 15.01
N PHE A 164 -2.08 -4.37 15.95
CA PHE A 164 -2.91 -4.59 17.15
C PHE A 164 -2.50 -5.83 17.99
N ARG A 165 -1.21 -6.16 18.08
CA ARG A 165 -0.69 -7.31 18.86
C ARG A 165 -1.23 -7.45 20.29
N ASP A 166 -1.62 -6.34 20.92
CA ASP A 166 -2.15 -6.33 22.30
C ASP A 166 -3.63 -6.74 22.38
N CYS A 167 -4.27 -6.99 21.25
CA CYS A 167 -5.67 -7.40 21.18
C CYS A 167 -5.75 -8.92 21.07
N ALA A 168 -6.22 -9.57 22.13
CA ALA A 168 -6.33 -11.03 22.20
C ALA A 168 -7.47 -11.63 21.33
N SER A 169 -8.36 -10.80 20.78
CA SER A 169 -9.50 -11.28 19.97
C SER A 169 -9.81 -10.33 18.81
N PRO A 170 -10.40 -10.85 17.72
CA PRO A 170 -10.91 -10.02 16.62
C PRO A 170 -11.91 -8.95 17.10
N ALA A 171 -12.78 -9.31 18.03
CA ALA A 171 -13.77 -8.38 18.60
C ALA A 171 -13.10 -7.15 19.25
N ASN A 172 -11.94 -7.32 19.90
CA ASN A 172 -11.21 -6.20 20.50
C ASN A 172 -10.56 -5.30 19.44
N VAL A 173 -10.04 -5.88 18.35
CA VAL A 173 -9.51 -5.11 17.20
C VAL A 173 -10.62 -4.29 16.58
N PHE A 174 -11.74 -4.92 16.25
CA PHE A 174 -12.89 -4.25 15.63
C PHE A 174 -13.50 -3.20 16.56
N GLY A 175 -13.64 -3.50 17.85
CA GLY A 175 -14.09 -2.53 18.84
C GLY A 175 -13.19 -1.29 18.90
N LYS A 176 -11.86 -1.43 18.77
CA LYS A 176 -10.95 -0.29 18.67
C LYS A 176 -11.16 0.49 17.37
N LEU A 177 -11.21 -0.18 16.23
CA LEU A 177 -11.39 0.44 14.92
C LEU A 177 -12.71 1.21 14.81
N MET A 178 -13.82 0.63 15.28
CA MET A 178 -15.14 1.29 15.29
C MET A 178 -15.18 2.52 16.21
N ASN A 179 -14.32 2.57 17.22
CA ASN A 179 -14.12 3.74 18.08
C ASN A 179 -13.05 4.71 17.54
N GLY A 180 -12.61 4.55 16.29
CA GLY A 180 -11.59 5.41 15.66
C GLY A 180 -10.18 5.23 16.21
N LYS A 181 -9.89 4.14 16.94
CA LYS A 181 -8.57 3.87 17.51
C LYS A 181 -7.71 3.06 16.54
N LEU A 182 -6.64 3.69 16.06
CA LEU A 182 -5.61 3.09 15.21
C LEU A 182 -4.48 2.45 16.05
N PRO A 183 -3.59 1.64 15.46
CA PRO A 183 -2.38 1.19 16.13
C PRO A 183 -1.53 2.41 16.57
N PRO A 184 -0.93 2.38 17.78
CA PRO A 184 -0.03 3.45 18.20
C PRO A 184 1.22 3.47 17.32
N ARG A 185 1.82 4.65 17.15
CA ARG A 185 3.12 4.77 16.50
C ARG A 185 4.17 3.95 17.28
N PRO A 186 4.87 3.01 16.65
CA PRO A 186 5.87 2.19 17.35
C PRO A 186 7.09 3.05 17.72
N THR A 187 7.81 2.65 18.78
CA THR A 187 9.04 3.34 19.19
C THR A 187 10.15 3.12 18.17
N GLN A 188 11.13 4.03 18.15
CA GLN A 188 12.27 3.91 17.25
C GLN A 188 13.04 2.60 17.49
N GLU A 189 13.23 2.19 18.73
CA GLU A 189 13.92 0.94 19.10
C GLU A 189 13.17 -0.29 18.56
N SER A 190 11.84 -0.30 18.69
CA SER A 190 11.01 -1.43 18.24
C SER A 190 11.07 -1.64 16.73
N THR A 191 11.30 -0.57 15.96
CA THR A 191 11.48 -0.64 14.49
C THR A 191 12.95 -0.68 14.08
N LYS A 192 13.89 -0.65 15.02
CA LYS A 192 15.33 -0.49 14.81
C LYS A 192 15.69 0.77 14.01
N PHE A 193 15.02 1.88 14.29
CA PHE A 193 15.19 3.20 13.66
C PHE A 193 14.90 3.20 12.14
N ARG A 194 14.12 2.23 11.65
CA ARG A 194 13.79 2.10 10.22
C ARG A 194 12.50 2.82 9.84
N LEU A 195 11.58 3.00 10.77
CA LEU A 195 10.31 3.68 10.50
C LEU A 195 10.46 5.20 10.64
N SER A 196 10.67 5.87 9.52
CA SER A 196 10.76 7.33 9.45
C SER A 196 9.40 8.01 9.62
N ASP A 197 9.40 9.33 9.81
CA ASP A 197 8.16 10.14 9.79
C ASP A 197 7.42 10.00 8.47
N ALA A 198 8.14 10.02 7.34
CA ALA A 198 7.54 9.85 6.02
C ALA A 198 6.79 8.51 5.88
N TRP A 199 7.39 7.41 6.35
CA TRP A 199 6.71 6.12 6.37
C TRP A 199 5.49 6.10 7.29
N TRP A 200 5.57 6.76 8.44
CA TRP A 200 4.43 6.87 9.35
C TRP A 200 3.28 7.66 8.73
N GLU A 201 3.56 8.77 8.04
CA GLU A 201 2.54 9.55 7.33
C GLU A 201 1.87 8.75 6.21
N ILE A 202 2.63 7.92 5.49
CA ILE A 202 2.05 6.98 4.50
C ILE A 202 1.07 6.02 5.18
N CYS A 203 1.45 5.40 6.30
CA CYS A 203 0.56 4.52 7.06
C CYS A 203 -0.72 5.26 7.50
N MET A 204 -0.58 6.46 8.06
CA MET A 204 -1.71 7.29 8.49
C MET A 204 -2.65 7.66 7.33
N ALA A 205 -2.10 7.96 6.15
CA ALA A 205 -2.89 8.24 4.95
C ALA A 205 -3.67 7.00 4.49
N CYS A 206 -3.09 5.80 4.61
CA CYS A 206 -3.76 4.53 4.29
C CYS A 206 -4.93 4.24 5.24
N TRP A 207 -4.87 4.71 6.49
CA TRP A 207 -5.86 4.43 7.53
C TRP A 207 -6.92 5.52 7.71
N ARG A 208 -7.15 6.34 6.69
CA ARG A 208 -8.29 7.28 6.68
C ARG A 208 -9.60 6.50 6.79
N SER A 209 -10.48 6.95 7.69
CA SER A 209 -11.74 6.26 8.01
C SER A 209 -12.66 6.17 6.80
N ASP A 210 -12.81 7.26 6.05
CA ASP A 210 -13.51 7.26 4.78
C ASP A 210 -12.64 6.59 3.69
N PRO A 211 -13.09 5.47 3.08
CA PRO A 211 -12.35 4.79 2.02
C PRO A 211 -12.06 5.69 0.82
N SER A 212 -12.95 6.63 0.48
CA SER A 212 -12.78 7.51 -0.69
C SER A 212 -11.69 8.57 -0.48
N SER A 213 -11.39 8.86 0.79
CA SER A 213 -10.34 9.80 1.18
C SER A 213 -8.94 9.15 1.20
N ARG A 214 -8.81 7.83 1.04
CA ARG A 214 -7.50 7.14 1.02
C ARG A 214 -6.77 7.44 -0.30
N PRO A 215 -5.43 7.57 -0.29
CA PRO A 215 -4.65 7.78 -1.51
C PRO A 215 -4.75 6.55 -2.43
N THR A 216 -4.50 6.75 -3.73
CA THR A 216 -4.35 5.63 -4.65
C THR A 216 -3.01 4.93 -4.45
N MET A 217 -2.87 3.69 -4.93
CA MET A 217 -1.59 3.00 -4.89
C MET A 217 -0.52 3.67 -5.76
N LYS A 218 -0.93 4.38 -6.80
CA LYS A 218 -0.06 5.28 -7.56
C LYS A 218 0.53 6.40 -6.68
N ASP A 219 -0.33 7.12 -5.96
CA ASP A 219 0.10 8.20 -5.05
C ASP A 219 1.03 7.65 -3.96
N ILE A 220 0.70 6.47 -3.40
CA ILE A 220 1.55 5.78 -2.43
C ILE A 220 2.91 5.43 -3.04
N THR A 221 2.95 4.87 -4.24
CA THR A 221 4.20 4.51 -4.91
C THR A 221 5.12 5.73 -5.11
N GLU A 222 4.55 6.88 -5.49
CA GLU A 222 5.28 8.14 -5.61
C GLU A 222 5.82 8.63 -4.25
N ASN A 223 4.99 8.57 -3.20
CA ASN A 223 5.38 8.96 -1.85
C ASN A 223 6.45 8.04 -1.24
N VAL A 224 6.37 6.73 -1.49
CA VAL A 224 7.36 5.73 -1.05
C VAL A 224 8.72 6.03 -1.69
N LYS A 225 8.75 6.29 -3.01
CA LYS A 225 9.98 6.68 -3.71
C LYS A 225 10.60 7.93 -3.10
N ALA A 226 9.81 8.95 -2.80
CA ALA A 226 10.28 10.17 -2.14
C ALA A 226 10.81 9.91 -0.71
N ALA A 227 10.12 9.09 0.07
CA ALA A 227 10.52 8.71 1.43
C ALA A 227 11.86 7.95 1.46
N ILE A 228 12.13 7.11 0.46
CA ILE A 228 13.41 6.39 0.32
C ILE A 228 14.54 7.37 -0.03
N VAL A 229 14.29 8.36 -0.90
CA VAL A 229 15.32 9.33 -1.33
C VAL A 229 15.79 10.20 -0.16
N CYS A 230 14.90 10.79 0.65
CA CYS A 230 15.34 11.66 1.76
C CYS A 230 16.04 10.92 2.92
N THR A 231 16.05 9.58 2.96
CA THR A 231 16.77 8.79 3.98
C THR A 231 18.22 8.45 3.61
N GLN A 232 18.67 8.79 2.40
CA GLN A 232 20.08 8.65 2.00
C GLN A 232 20.93 9.78 2.59
N PRO A 233 22.22 9.56 2.92
CA PRO A 233 23.12 10.61 3.40
C PRO A 233 23.20 11.81 2.43
N PHE A 234 23.18 11.53 1.12
CA PHE A 234 23.12 12.56 0.07
C PHE A 234 21.71 13.15 -0.11
N GLY A 235 20.67 12.37 0.17
CA GLY A 235 19.27 12.81 0.08
C GLY A 235 18.90 13.81 1.17
N GLN A 236 19.45 13.70 2.37
CA GLN A 236 19.32 14.72 3.42
C GLN A 236 19.91 16.06 2.96
N ILE A 237 21.07 16.04 2.29
CA ILE A 237 21.69 17.26 1.74
C ILE A 237 20.80 17.86 0.64
N ILE A 238 20.27 17.04 -0.26
CA ILE A 238 19.38 17.51 -1.33
C ILE A 238 18.06 18.06 -0.75
N CYS A 239 17.38 17.33 0.15
CA CYS A 239 16.11 17.78 0.74
C CYS A 239 16.30 19.10 1.55
N VAL A 240 17.43 19.28 2.25
CA VAL A 240 17.79 20.54 2.92
C VAL A 240 18.07 21.66 1.90
N LEU A 241 18.83 21.39 0.83
CA LEU A 241 19.11 22.38 -0.21
C LEU A 241 17.84 22.80 -0.96
N THR A 242 16.93 21.88 -1.25
CA THR A 242 15.65 22.19 -1.91
C THR A 242 14.75 23.03 -0.99
N ALA A 243 14.67 22.69 0.30
CA ALA A 243 13.93 23.50 1.27
C ALA A 243 14.54 24.90 1.48
N LEU A 244 15.87 25.01 1.47
CA LEU A 244 16.57 26.29 1.53
C LEU A 244 16.33 27.11 0.26
N LEU A 245 16.35 26.50 -0.93
CA LEU A 245 16.04 27.19 -2.19
C LEU A 245 14.59 27.68 -2.24
N GLN A 246 13.64 26.92 -1.69
CA GLN A 246 12.23 27.32 -1.61
C GLN A 246 11.99 28.44 -0.58
N SER A 247 12.76 28.49 0.51
CA SER A 247 12.68 29.58 1.51
C SER A 247 13.40 30.86 1.10
N GLN A 248 14.31 30.81 0.12
CA GLN A 248 15.00 31.98 -0.46
C GLN A 248 14.24 32.58 -1.66
N ALA A 249 13.17 31.93 -2.13
CA ALA A 249 12.26 32.52 -3.10
C ALA A 249 11.39 33.57 -2.38
N GLY A 250 11.89 34.80 -2.31
CA GLY A 250 11.11 35.96 -1.86
C GLY A 250 9.84 36.15 -2.70
N PRO A 251 8.83 36.88 -2.19
CA PRO A 251 7.56 37.06 -2.88
C PRO A 251 7.80 37.64 -4.27
N ALA A 252 7.18 37.00 -5.28
CA ALA A 252 7.24 37.43 -6.66
C ALA A 252 6.93 38.93 -6.76
N LEU A 253 7.88 39.72 -7.29
CA LEU A 253 7.64 41.12 -7.59
C LEU A 253 6.42 41.22 -8.52
N MET A 254 5.43 41.99 -8.07
CA MET A 254 4.31 42.39 -8.93
C MET A 254 4.83 43.03 -10.22
N PRO A 255 4.23 42.72 -11.39
CA PRO A 255 4.57 43.40 -12.62
C PRO A 255 4.20 44.88 -12.52
N PRO A 256 4.98 45.79 -13.15
CA PRO A 256 4.71 47.22 -13.08
C PRO A 256 3.39 47.57 -13.77
N GLU A 257 2.61 48.44 -13.13
CA GLU A 257 1.40 49.04 -13.70
C GLU A 257 1.69 49.72 -15.03
N ALA A 258 0.87 49.41 -16.04
CA ALA A 258 0.93 50.05 -17.35
C ALA A 258 0.53 51.54 -17.24
N PRO A 259 1.20 52.45 -17.96
CA PRO A 259 0.86 53.86 -17.91
C PRO A 259 -0.48 54.14 -18.59
N ALA A 260 -1.34 54.88 -17.89
CA ALA A 260 -2.64 55.32 -18.37
C ALA A 260 -2.54 56.09 -19.70
N SER A 261 -3.21 55.60 -20.73
CA SER A 261 -3.39 56.30 -21.99
C SER A 261 -4.38 57.45 -21.81
N LYS A 262 -3.90 58.69 -21.93
CA LYS A 262 -4.76 59.88 -22.08
C LYS A 262 -5.40 59.82 -23.45
N VAL A 263 -6.70 59.54 -23.50
CA VAL A 263 -7.54 59.72 -24.68
C VAL A 263 -8.50 60.90 -24.46
N ALA A 264 -8.64 61.69 -25.54
CA ALA A 264 -9.65 62.71 -25.83
C ALA A 264 -9.49 64.12 -25.22
N LYS A 265 -9.06 65.05 -26.09
CA LYS A 265 -9.81 66.29 -26.37
C LYS A 265 -9.67 66.62 -27.86
N SER A 266 -10.66 66.24 -28.68
CA SER A 266 -10.96 66.95 -29.92
C SER A 266 -12.17 67.85 -29.65
N HIS A 267 -11.96 69.15 -29.84
CA HIS A 267 -12.98 70.17 -29.82
C HIS A 267 -13.75 70.16 -31.13
N LEU A 268 -15.09 70.10 -31.04
CA LEU A 268 -16.00 70.66 -32.04
C LEU A 268 -17.14 71.35 -31.26
N ILE A 269 -17.15 72.68 -31.33
CA ILE A 269 -18.18 73.59 -30.80
C ILE A 269 -19.16 73.88 -31.94
N PRO A 270 -20.47 74.03 -31.68
CA PRO A 270 -21.50 74.18 -32.71
C PRO A 270 -21.67 75.62 -33.18
N ARG A 271 -21.95 75.80 -34.48
CA ARG A 271 -23.03 76.63 -35.05
C ARG A 271 -23.10 76.45 -36.56
#